data_AF-A0A525JF29-F1
#
_entry.id   AF-A0A525JF29-F1
#
_cell.length_a   1.000
_cell.length_b   1.000
_cell.length_c   1.000
_cell.angle_alpha   90.00
_cell.angle_beta   90.00
_cell.angle_gamma   90.00
#
_symmetry.space_group_name_H-M   'P 1'
#
loop_
_entity.id
_entity.type
_entity.pdbx_description
1 polymer ?
#
loop_
_entity_poly.entity_id
_entity_poly.type
_entity_poly.pdbx_seq_one_letter_code
_entity_poly.pdbx_strand_id
1 'polypeptide(L)'
;MPAPIALALVLFLQGQPAAEAAAPPPAEAAAPPADAATPPEDRLPAGAPRDDYQFVGWCYGLLRGYLDLHDRVMPEVTRIESTYRPPDRKLSDDLKVYADMQKEGQAQLKLFRAALTAAEKASLKPINTVGAAAVSKGADVWNVTPDVTPARLAQEWMSWALPARCETVAKSLKANATLMGGAFKVNDEPAAPPPAAEAAPAPDAPAADTPKDPVSVLLAPPAAPAPPSPN
;
A
#
# COMPACT_ATOMS: atom_id res chain seq x y z
N MET A 1 44.84 28.89 -17.92
CA MET A 1 45.56 29.41 -16.75
C MET A 1 44.53 29.94 -15.76
N PRO A 2 44.45 29.36 -14.55
CA PRO A 2 43.41 29.64 -13.57
C PRO A 2 43.81 30.80 -12.65
N ALA A 3 42.83 31.58 -12.19
CA ALA A 3 42.97 32.34 -10.95
C ALA A 3 41.61 32.42 -10.23
N PRO A 4 41.58 32.27 -8.90
CA PRO A 4 40.37 31.92 -8.13
C PRO A 4 39.69 33.14 -7.48
N ILE A 5 38.36 33.10 -7.39
CA ILE A 5 37.58 34.02 -6.56
C ILE A 5 37.41 33.37 -5.18
N ALA A 6 38.17 33.86 -4.20
CA ALA A 6 37.96 33.59 -2.79
C ALA A 6 36.86 34.52 -2.27
N LEU A 7 35.72 33.95 -1.85
CA LEU A 7 34.70 34.68 -1.10
C LEU A 7 34.92 34.40 0.40
N ALA A 8 35.35 35.46 1.08
CA ALA A 8 35.66 35.48 2.50
C ALA A 8 34.39 35.39 3.35
N LEU A 9 34.42 34.50 4.34
CA LEU A 9 33.45 34.35 5.41
C LEU A 9 33.64 35.51 6.40
N VAL A 10 32.69 36.46 6.45
CA VAL A 10 32.72 37.56 7.42
C VAL A 10 32.14 37.06 8.75
N LEU A 11 33.02 37.02 9.76
CA LEU A 11 32.71 36.91 11.18
C LEU A 11 31.78 38.06 11.61
N PHE A 12 30.53 37.74 11.95
CA PHE A 12 29.69 38.62 12.78
C PHE A 12 29.95 38.29 14.25
N LEU A 13 30.91 39.01 14.83
CA LEU A 13 31.18 39.00 16.27
C LEU A 13 31.36 40.44 16.74
N GLN A 14 30.26 41.15 17.03
CA GLN A 14 30.29 42.36 17.86
C GLN A 14 29.01 42.54 18.67
N GLY A 15 29.18 42.67 19.99
CA GLY A 15 28.42 43.61 20.80
C GLY A 15 27.22 43.06 21.59
N GLN A 16 27.48 42.46 22.76
CA GLN A 16 26.51 42.55 23.86
C GLN A 16 27.16 43.32 25.04
N PRO A 17 26.57 44.45 25.47
CA PRO A 17 26.99 45.12 26.70
C PRO A 17 26.45 44.39 27.94
N ALA A 18 27.29 44.35 28.96
CA ALA A 18 26.97 43.84 30.29
C ALA A 18 26.13 44.87 31.08
N ALA A 19 24.95 44.44 31.55
CA ALA A 19 24.13 44.98 32.64
C ALA A 19 22.92 44.02 32.70
N GLU A 20 22.33 43.57 33.80
CA GLU A 20 22.38 43.89 35.21
C GLU A 20 21.74 42.67 35.91
N ALA A 21 22.10 42.39 37.16
CA ALA A 21 21.55 41.27 37.92
C ALA A 21 20.03 41.39 38.09
N ALA A 22 19.27 40.49 37.46
CA ALA A 22 17.87 40.23 37.74
C ALA A 22 17.68 38.74 38.05
N ALA A 23 16.87 38.47 39.08
CA ALA A 23 16.63 37.17 39.70
C ALA A 23 16.30 36.04 38.70
N PRO A 24 16.62 34.77 39.02
CA PRO A 24 16.33 33.65 38.13
C PRO A 24 14.81 33.47 37.97
N PRO A 25 14.28 33.44 36.73
CA PRO A 25 12.93 32.94 36.50
C PRO A 25 12.88 31.43 36.84
N PRO A 26 11.73 30.90 37.27
CA PRO A 26 11.57 29.49 37.56
C PRO A 26 11.92 28.66 36.31
N ALA A 27 12.63 27.55 36.54
CA ALA A 27 13.00 26.59 35.51
C ALA A 27 11.76 26.10 34.77
N GLU A 28 11.51 26.69 33.60
CA GLU A 28 10.63 26.11 32.61
C GLU A 28 11.27 24.79 32.20
N ALA A 29 10.63 23.69 32.58
CA ALA A 29 11.05 22.35 32.22
C ALA A 29 11.21 22.31 30.70
N ALA A 30 12.47 22.23 30.24
CA ALA A 30 12.78 22.03 28.85
C ALA A 30 12.00 20.80 28.38
N ALA A 31 11.04 21.02 27.47
CA ALA A 31 10.38 19.95 26.78
C ALA A 31 11.46 19.01 26.19
N PRO A 32 11.29 17.68 26.26
CA PRO A 32 12.27 16.76 25.72
C PRO A 32 12.52 17.12 24.25
N PRO A 33 13.78 17.07 23.78
CA PRO A 33 14.10 17.43 22.41
C PRO A 33 13.28 16.55 21.46
N ALA A 34 12.50 17.19 20.58
CA ALA A 34 11.87 16.53 19.47
C ALA A 34 12.97 15.89 18.61
N ASP A 35 13.00 14.55 18.60
CA ASP A 35 13.60 13.67 17.59
C ASP A 35 14.74 14.30 16.76
N ALA A 36 15.90 14.47 17.38
CA ALA A 36 17.11 14.80 16.66
C ALA A 36 17.63 13.57 15.89
N ALA A 37 17.46 13.63 14.56
CA ALA A 37 18.26 12.97 13.53
C ALA A 37 18.10 11.45 13.33
N THR A 38 16.87 10.95 13.18
CA THR A 38 16.64 9.79 12.30
C THR A 38 16.72 10.28 10.84
N PRO A 39 17.54 9.67 9.94
CA PRO A 39 17.53 10.01 8.52
C PRO A 39 16.10 10.04 7.96
N PRO A 40 15.75 10.94 7.03
CA PRO A 40 14.40 11.04 6.48
C PRO A 40 13.85 9.70 5.97
N GLU A 41 14.74 8.85 5.46
CA GLU A 41 14.48 7.51 4.92
C GLU A 41 14.05 6.49 5.99
N ASP A 42 14.47 6.71 7.24
CA ASP A 42 14.18 5.84 8.38
C ASP A 42 12.92 6.30 9.15
N ARG A 43 12.40 7.51 8.89
CA ARG A 43 11.18 8.00 9.53
C ARG A 43 9.95 7.26 9.00
N LEU A 44 9.11 6.76 9.91
CA LEU A 44 7.83 6.17 9.52
C LEU A 44 6.90 7.24 8.92
N PRO A 45 6.21 6.95 7.80
CA PRO A 45 5.16 7.80 7.27
C PRO A 45 4.06 8.06 8.30
N ALA A 46 3.42 9.24 8.21
CA ALA A 46 2.31 9.58 9.08
C ALA A 46 1.18 8.53 8.96
N GLY A 47 0.70 8.05 10.11
CA GLY A 47 -0.35 7.03 10.17
C GLY A 47 0.10 5.59 9.91
N ALA A 48 1.35 5.36 9.51
CA ALA A 48 1.86 4.00 9.31
C ALA A 48 2.02 3.26 10.66
N PRO A 49 1.67 1.96 10.73
CA PRO A 49 1.93 1.13 11.92
C PRO A 49 3.43 1.02 12.22
N ARG A 50 3.79 0.86 13.50
CA ARG A 50 5.19 0.68 13.93
C ARG A 50 5.68 -0.77 13.91
N ASP A 51 4.75 -1.71 14.04
CA ASP A 51 5.03 -3.15 13.97
C ASP A 51 5.34 -3.56 12.52
N ASP A 52 6.38 -4.36 12.30
CA ASP A 52 6.84 -4.71 10.95
C ASP A 52 5.77 -5.44 10.13
N TYR A 53 5.02 -6.37 10.74
CA TYR A 53 3.97 -7.11 10.03
C TYR A 53 2.83 -6.18 9.61
N GLN A 54 2.32 -5.36 10.54
CA GLN A 54 1.30 -4.36 10.21
C GLN A 54 1.83 -3.30 9.25
N PHE A 55 3.09 -2.89 9.36
CA PHE A 55 3.71 -1.90 8.47
C PHE A 55 3.78 -2.44 7.03
N VAL A 56 4.19 -3.69 6.83
CA VAL A 56 4.18 -4.33 5.51
C VAL A 56 2.75 -4.48 4.99
N GLY A 57 1.78 -4.80 5.85
CA GLY A 57 0.36 -4.80 5.49
C GLY A 57 -0.12 -3.44 4.99
N TRP A 58 0.23 -2.37 5.72
CA TRP A 58 -0.05 -1.00 5.33
C TRP A 58 0.63 -0.61 4.00
N CYS A 59 1.90 -0.94 3.80
CA CYS A 59 2.61 -0.74 2.53
C CYS A 59 1.92 -1.48 1.36
N TYR A 60 1.45 -2.71 1.59
CA TYR A 60 0.71 -3.48 0.59
C TYR A 60 -0.59 -2.76 0.19
N GLY A 61 -1.38 -2.33 1.18
CA GLY A 61 -2.62 -1.59 0.94
C GLY A 61 -2.39 -0.28 0.20
N LEU A 62 -1.37 0.48 0.64
CA LEU A 62 -1.00 1.76 0.06
C LEU A 62 -0.61 1.62 -1.42
N LEU A 63 0.27 0.66 -1.74
CA LEU A 63 0.68 0.42 -3.11
C LEU A 63 -0.48 -0.11 -3.97
N ARG A 64 -1.34 -0.97 -3.39
CA ARG A 64 -2.51 -1.49 -4.11
C ARG A 64 -3.46 -0.36 -4.49
N GLY A 65 -3.78 0.53 -3.54
CA GLY A 65 -4.62 1.70 -3.79
C GLY A 65 -4.03 2.65 -4.84
N TYR A 66 -2.71 2.90 -4.79
CA TYR A 66 -2.01 3.68 -5.80
C TYR A 66 -2.18 3.10 -7.21
N LEU A 67 -1.99 1.78 -7.35
CA LEU A 67 -2.10 1.09 -8.63
C LEU A 67 -3.54 1.03 -9.14
N ASP A 68 -4.53 0.93 -8.25
CA ASP A 68 -5.95 0.92 -8.62
C ASP A 68 -6.45 2.27 -9.16
N LEU A 69 -5.75 3.36 -8.87
CA LEU A 69 -6.06 4.69 -9.42
C LEU A 69 -5.56 4.90 -10.86
N HIS A 70 -4.67 4.03 -11.37
CA HIS A 70 -3.98 4.23 -12.64
C HIS A 70 -4.94 4.63 -13.78
N ASP A 71 -5.93 3.81 -14.08
CA ASP A 71 -6.82 4.04 -15.23
C ASP A 71 -7.65 5.33 -15.08
N ARG A 72 -7.95 5.72 -13.84
CA ARG A 72 -8.67 6.95 -13.53
C ARG A 72 -7.82 8.19 -13.76
N VAL A 73 -6.53 8.15 -13.44
CA VAL A 73 -5.64 9.33 -13.51
C VAL A 73 -4.96 9.48 -14.87
N MET A 74 -4.76 8.39 -15.61
CA MET A 74 -4.00 8.40 -16.87
C MET A 74 -4.49 9.39 -17.94
N PRO A 75 -5.80 9.68 -18.10
CA PRO A 75 -6.24 10.74 -19.01
C PRO A 75 -5.67 12.11 -18.66
N GLU A 76 -5.67 12.47 -17.37
CA GLU A 76 -5.10 13.74 -16.89
C GLU A 76 -3.58 13.73 -16.92
N VAL A 77 -2.93 12.60 -16.57
CA VAL A 77 -1.48 12.45 -16.72
C VAL A 77 -1.07 12.68 -18.18
N THR A 78 -1.77 12.06 -19.13
CA THR A 78 -1.50 12.24 -20.57
C THR A 78 -1.69 13.68 -21.00
N ARG A 79 -2.73 14.38 -20.52
CA ARG A 79 -2.94 15.80 -20.79
C ARG A 79 -1.81 16.66 -20.24
N ILE A 80 -1.39 16.43 -18.99
CA ILE A 80 -0.30 17.16 -18.33
C ILE A 80 1.02 16.94 -19.08
N GLU A 81 1.37 15.69 -19.35
CA GLU A 81 2.59 15.30 -20.07
C GLU A 81 2.59 15.75 -21.53
N SER A 82 1.43 15.95 -22.16
CA SER A 82 1.36 16.55 -23.48
C SER A 82 1.51 18.08 -23.43
N THR A 83 1.08 18.72 -22.34
CA THR A 83 1.06 20.20 -22.22
C THR A 83 2.41 20.76 -21.84
N TYR A 84 3.13 20.12 -20.90
CA TYR A 84 4.36 20.67 -20.31
C TYR A 84 5.64 20.01 -20.81
N ARG A 85 5.53 19.18 -21.84
CA ARG A 85 6.65 18.44 -22.43
C ARG A 85 7.62 19.35 -23.19
N PRO A 86 8.95 19.10 -23.08
CA PRO A 86 9.94 19.69 -23.96
C PRO A 86 9.74 19.27 -25.43
N PRO A 87 9.93 20.17 -26.41
CA PRO A 87 9.65 19.90 -27.82
C PRO A 87 10.51 18.79 -28.45
N ASP A 88 11.61 18.40 -27.81
CA ASP A 88 12.56 17.39 -28.24
C ASP A 88 12.30 15.98 -27.66
N ARG A 89 11.31 15.81 -26.78
CA ARG A 89 10.93 14.51 -26.20
C ARG A 89 9.60 13.96 -26.73
N LYS A 90 9.52 12.65 -26.96
CA LYS A 90 8.31 11.97 -27.44
C LYS A 90 7.36 11.58 -26.32
N LEU A 91 6.05 11.74 -26.54
CA LEU A 91 5.01 11.41 -25.54
C LEU A 91 5.02 9.95 -25.12
N SER A 92 5.35 9.06 -26.05
CA SER A 92 5.57 7.65 -25.76
C SER A 92 6.61 7.40 -24.68
N ASP A 93 7.67 8.21 -24.64
CA ASP A 93 8.82 7.96 -23.77
C ASP A 93 8.51 8.38 -22.33
N ASP A 94 7.78 9.49 -22.15
CA ASP A 94 7.34 9.91 -20.82
C ASP A 94 6.22 9.01 -20.30
N LEU A 95 5.27 8.59 -21.16
CA LEU A 95 4.21 7.67 -20.75
C LEU A 95 4.73 6.26 -20.40
N LYS A 96 5.87 5.86 -20.96
CA LYS A 96 6.52 4.59 -20.65
C LYS A 96 6.92 4.50 -19.17
N VAL A 97 7.31 5.61 -18.53
CA VAL A 97 7.69 5.64 -17.10
C VAL A 97 6.54 5.09 -16.24
N TYR A 98 5.31 5.52 -16.50
CA TYR A 98 4.14 5.07 -15.74
C TYR A 98 3.81 3.59 -15.94
N ALA A 99 4.01 3.07 -17.16
CA ALA A 99 3.85 1.63 -17.44
C ALA A 99 4.93 0.79 -16.71
N ASP A 100 6.17 1.27 -16.68
CA ASP A 100 7.26 0.61 -15.96
C ASP A 100 7.01 0.65 -14.44
N MET A 101 6.53 1.78 -13.90
CA MET A 101 6.10 1.89 -12.49
C MET A 101 4.97 0.93 -12.14
N GLN A 102 3.98 0.74 -13.03
CA GLN A 102 2.90 -0.22 -12.80
C GLN A 102 3.46 -1.65 -12.71
N LYS A 103 4.37 -2.02 -13.61
CA LYS A 103 5.04 -3.33 -13.60
C LYS A 103 5.86 -3.55 -12.34
N GLU A 104 6.63 -2.55 -11.93
CA GLU A 104 7.43 -2.60 -10.70
C GLU A 104 6.53 -2.72 -9.47
N GLY A 105 5.48 -1.91 -9.36
CA GLY A 105 4.51 -1.98 -8.29
C GLY A 105 3.86 -3.36 -8.16
N GLN A 106 3.52 -4.01 -9.28
CA GLN A 106 3.00 -5.38 -9.26
C GLN A 106 4.03 -6.40 -8.74
N ALA A 107 5.33 -6.20 -9.02
CA ALA A 107 6.39 -7.04 -8.45
C ALA A 107 6.53 -6.81 -6.94
N GLN A 108 6.47 -5.56 -6.47
CA GLN A 108 6.52 -5.22 -5.06
C GLN A 108 5.28 -5.77 -4.29
N LEU A 109 4.08 -5.73 -4.87
CA LEU A 109 2.89 -6.36 -4.27
C LEU A 109 3.08 -7.87 -4.03
N LYS A 110 3.75 -8.57 -4.96
CA LYS A 110 4.08 -10.00 -4.78
C LYS A 110 5.06 -10.21 -3.63
N LEU A 111 6.07 -9.33 -3.51
CA LEU A 111 7.01 -9.36 -2.39
C LEU A 111 6.30 -9.18 -1.05
N PHE A 112 5.46 -8.15 -0.93
CA PHE A 112 4.72 -7.86 0.30
C PHE A 112 3.76 -8.97 0.68
N ARG A 113 3.00 -9.50 -0.29
CA ARG A 113 2.13 -10.67 -0.06
C ARG A 113 2.94 -11.87 0.45
N ALA A 114 4.08 -12.16 -0.16
CA ALA A 114 4.93 -13.26 0.27
C ALA A 114 5.48 -13.07 1.70
N ALA A 115 5.82 -11.83 2.08
CA ALA A 115 6.26 -11.51 3.43
C ALA A 115 5.15 -11.69 4.47
N LEU A 116 3.95 -11.20 4.18
CA LEU A 116 2.77 -11.35 5.04
C LEU A 116 2.40 -12.82 5.25
N THR A 117 2.31 -13.59 4.16
CA THR A 117 2.02 -15.03 4.24
C THR A 117 3.08 -15.79 5.02
N ALA A 118 4.37 -15.47 4.83
CA ALA A 118 5.42 -16.11 5.61
C ALA A 118 5.27 -15.80 7.11
N ALA A 119 5.00 -14.55 7.47
CA ALA A 119 4.80 -14.14 8.86
C ALA A 119 3.57 -14.80 9.51
N GLU A 120 2.46 -14.91 8.77
CA GLU A 120 1.24 -15.59 9.23
C GLU A 120 1.49 -17.07 9.53
N LYS A 121 2.22 -17.76 8.64
CA LYS A 121 2.58 -19.17 8.84
C LYS A 121 3.51 -19.39 10.02
N ALA A 122 4.45 -18.46 10.25
CA ALA A 122 5.41 -18.54 11.34
C ALA A 122 4.85 -18.12 12.70
N SER A 123 3.67 -17.50 12.73
CA SER A 123 3.07 -16.99 13.96
C SER A 123 2.46 -18.11 14.82
N LEU A 124 2.58 -18.04 16.14
CA LEU A 124 1.92 -18.97 17.06
C LEU A 124 0.41 -18.69 17.23
N LYS A 125 -0.04 -17.53 16.77
CA LYS A 125 -1.44 -17.10 16.84
C LYS A 125 -1.87 -16.54 15.48
N PRO A 126 -3.15 -16.65 15.09
CA PRO A 126 -3.64 -16.00 13.88
C PRO A 126 -3.45 -14.47 13.97
N ILE A 127 -2.71 -13.89 13.01
CA ILE A 127 -2.44 -12.44 12.91
C ILE A 127 -3.03 -11.81 11.64
N ASN A 128 -3.67 -12.60 10.78
CA ASN A 128 -4.23 -12.16 9.51
C ASN A 128 -5.28 -11.04 9.65
N THR A 129 -6.03 -10.99 10.75
CA THR A 129 -7.03 -9.95 11.00
C THR A 129 -6.39 -8.57 11.23
N VAL A 130 -5.30 -8.50 12.00
CA VAL A 130 -4.56 -7.23 12.18
C VAL A 130 -3.81 -6.83 10.91
N GLY A 131 -3.35 -7.81 10.13
CA GLY A 131 -2.77 -7.58 8.81
C GLY A 131 -3.79 -6.97 7.83
N ALA A 132 -5.00 -7.53 7.76
CA ALA A 132 -6.08 -7.02 6.92
C ALA A 132 -6.50 -5.59 7.30
N ALA A 133 -6.57 -5.28 8.61
CA ALA A 133 -6.86 -3.92 9.07
C ALA A 133 -5.76 -2.93 8.63
N ALA A 134 -4.49 -3.34 8.72
CA ALA A 134 -3.38 -2.51 8.25
C ALA A 134 -3.42 -2.31 6.72
N VAL A 135 -3.75 -3.35 5.95
CA VAL A 135 -3.98 -3.27 4.50
C VAL A 135 -5.08 -2.26 4.16
N SER A 136 -6.23 -2.33 4.83
CA SER A 136 -7.31 -1.35 4.62
C SER A 136 -6.81 0.08 4.89
N LYS A 137 -6.15 0.30 6.03
CA LYS A 137 -5.61 1.60 6.40
C LYS A 137 -4.59 2.14 5.39
N GLY A 138 -3.81 1.27 4.76
CA GLY A 138 -2.89 1.64 3.69
C GLY A 138 -3.63 2.10 2.44
N ALA A 139 -4.63 1.34 2.02
CA ALA A 139 -5.44 1.67 0.85
C ALA A 139 -6.22 2.99 1.04
N ASP A 140 -6.66 3.27 2.27
CA ASP A 140 -7.42 4.49 2.61
C ASP A 140 -6.65 5.79 2.36
N VAL A 141 -5.31 5.75 2.25
CA VAL A 141 -4.52 6.93 1.86
C VAL A 141 -4.90 7.46 0.47
N TRP A 142 -5.39 6.57 -0.41
CA TRP A 142 -5.81 6.90 -1.77
C TRP A 142 -7.34 7.08 -1.91
N ASN A 143 -8.09 6.95 -0.81
CA ASN A 143 -9.51 7.24 -0.78
C ASN A 143 -9.72 8.77 -0.75
N VAL A 144 -9.65 9.39 -1.92
CA VAL A 144 -9.86 10.82 -2.09
C VAL A 144 -11.32 11.22 -1.90
N THR A 145 -11.52 12.35 -1.21
CA THR A 145 -12.82 13.00 -1.06
C THR A 145 -13.32 13.54 -2.41
N PRO A 146 -14.64 13.71 -2.58
CA PRO A 146 -15.22 14.22 -3.84
C PRO A 146 -14.73 15.62 -4.22
N ASP A 147 -14.14 16.38 -3.29
CA ASP A 147 -13.65 17.74 -3.51
C ASP A 147 -12.29 17.80 -4.24
N VAL A 148 -11.60 16.67 -4.41
CA VAL A 148 -10.31 16.64 -5.11
C VAL A 148 -10.53 16.63 -6.63
N THR A 149 -9.99 17.65 -7.31
CA THR A 149 -10.08 17.71 -8.78
C THR A 149 -9.27 16.59 -9.45
N PRO A 150 -9.67 16.12 -10.65
CA PRO A 150 -8.90 15.11 -11.38
C PRO A 150 -7.46 15.50 -11.64
N ALA A 151 -7.21 16.78 -11.98
CA ALA A 151 -5.87 17.29 -12.20
C ALA A 151 -5.01 17.25 -10.93
N ARG A 152 -5.58 17.60 -9.76
CA ARG A 152 -4.86 17.52 -8.49
C ARG A 152 -4.55 16.08 -8.11
N LEU A 153 -5.51 15.17 -8.29
CA LEU A 153 -5.31 13.74 -8.06
C LEU A 153 -4.18 13.18 -8.95
N ALA A 154 -4.19 13.52 -10.25
CA ALA A 154 -3.15 13.08 -11.17
C ALA A 154 -1.77 13.62 -10.80
N GLN A 155 -1.65 14.89 -10.40
CA GLN A 155 -0.39 15.47 -9.96
C GLN A 155 0.17 14.77 -8.71
N GLU A 156 -0.67 14.55 -7.69
CA GLU A 156 -0.26 13.83 -6.48
C GLU A 156 0.19 12.41 -6.81
N TRP A 157 -0.58 11.71 -7.65
CA TRP A 157 -0.23 10.37 -8.13
C TRP A 157 1.11 10.35 -8.88
N MET A 158 1.33 11.28 -9.82
CA MET A 158 2.60 11.38 -10.57
C MET A 158 3.81 11.66 -9.68
N SER A 159 3.62 12.43 -8.61
CA SER A 159 4.70 12.80 -7.68
C SER A 159 4.98 11.76 -6.60
N TRP A 160 4.12 10.74 -6.49
CA TRP A 160 4.19 9.79 -5.40
C TRP A 160 5.18 8.66 -5.68
N ALA A 161 5.87 8.23 -4.63
CA ALA A 161 6.72 7.06 -4.63
C ALA A 161 6.45 6.22 -3.37
N LEU A 162 6.63 4.91 -3.50
CA LEU A 162 6.56 4.03 -2.34
C LEU A 162 7.69 4.37 -1.36
N PRO A 163 7.41 4.50 -0.05
CA PRO A 163 8.46 4.69 0.94
C PRO A 163 9.50 3.56 0.86
N ALA A 164 10.79 3.90 0.72
CA ALA A 164 11.87 2.92 0.57
C ALA A 164 11.90 1.86 1.68
N ARG A 165 11.53 2.26 2.91
CA ARG A 165 11.40 1.36 4.06
C ARG A 165 10.43 0.19 3.84
N CYS A 166 9.40 0.34 3.00
CA CYS A 166 8.45 -0.73 2.71
C CYS A 166 9.14 -1.99 2.17
N GLU A 167 10.07 -1.82 1.22
CA GLU A 167 10.79 -2.95 0.62
C GLU A 167 11.76 -3.59 1.62
N THR A 168 12.52 -2.76 2.35
CA THR A 168 13.50 -3.24 3.34
C THR A 168 12.82 -4.03 4.45
N VAL A 169 11.74 -3.49 5.05
CA VAL A 169 11.03 -4.17 6.14
C VAL A 169 10.34 -5.43 5.64
N ALA A 170 9.78 -5.44 4.43
CA ALA A 170 9.18 -6.66 3.87
C ALA A 170 10.19 -7.78 3.64
N LYS A 171 11.39 -7.46 3.14
CA LYS A 171 12.48 -8.44 2.98
C LYS A 171 12.91 -9.01 4.34
N SER A 172 13.13 -8.15 5.32
CA SER A 172 13.51 -8.54 6.69
C SER A 172 12.43 -9.40 7.35
N LEU A 173 11.17 -8.97 7.28
CA LEU A 173 10.02 -9.71 7.81
C LEU A 173 9.94 -11.11 7.21
N LYS A 174 10.04 -11.23 5.88
CA LYS A 174 10.00 -12.52 5.19
C LYS A 174 11.16 -13.42 5.61
N ALA A 175 12.38 -12.89 5.70
CA ALA A 175 13.56 -13.65 6.10
C ALA A 175 13.41 -14.16 7.54
N ASN A 176 13.04 -13.29 8.48
CA ASN A 176 12.81 -13.64 9.87
C ASN A 176 11.69 -14.67 10.04
N ALA A 177 10.57 -14.48 9.34
CA ALA A 177 9.45 -15.41 9.36
C ALA A 177 9.83 -16.79 8.78
N THR A 178 10.67 -16.83 7.74
CA THR A 178 11.15 -18.09 7.16
C THR A 178 12.02 -18.86 8.16
N LEU A 179 12.88 -18.16 8.90
CA LEU A 179 13.72 -18.76 9.96
C LEU A 179 12.87 -19.31 11.11
N MET A 180 11.83 -18.57 11.51
CA MET A 180 10.92 -18.99 12.59
C MET A 180 9.95 -20.10 12.16
N GLY A 181 9.44 -20.06 10.93
CA GLY A 181 8.51 -21.07 10.39
C GLY A 181 9.16 -22.45 10.23
N GLY A 182 10.49 -22.51 10.01
CA GLY A 182 11.24 -23.77 10.07
C GLY A 182 11.22 -24.44 11.45
N ALA A 183 11.07 -23.64 12.53
CA ALA A 183 10.98 -24.12 13.90
C ALA A 183 9.54 -24.39 14.37
N PHE A 184 8.55 -23.69 13.81
CA PHE A 184 7.16 -23.74 14.24
C PHE A 184 6.20 -24.03 13.07
N LYS A 185 5.89 -25.32 12.83
CA LYS A 185 4.88 -25.76 11.85
C LYS A 185 3.46 -25.74 12.42
N VAL A 186 3.10 -24.69 13.15
CA VAL A 186 1.85 -24.64 13.94
C VAL A 186 0.65 -24.25 13.08
N ASN A 187 0.86 -23.51 11.99
CA ASN A 187 -0.20 -23.03 11.08
C ASN A 187 -0.04 -23.53 9.64
N ASP A 188 0.67 -24.64 9.41
CA ASP A 188 0.60 -25.30 8.11
C ASP A 188 -0.80 -25.90 7.96
N GLU A 189 -1.56 -25.42 6.98
CA GLU A 189 -2.79 -26.08 6.58
C GLU A 189 -2.45 -27.53 6.20
N PRO A 190 -3.10 -28.55 6.81
CA PRO A 190 -2.82 -29.93 6.48
C PRO A 190 -2.96 -30.11 4.98
N ALA A 191 -1.92 -30.64 4.34
CA ALA A 191 -1.94 -30.92 2.90
C ALA A 191 -3.24 -31.66 2.58
N ALA A 192 -4.05 -31.08 1.69
CA ALA A 192 -5.25 -31.75 1.20
C ALA A 192 -4.84 -33.16 0.74
N PRO A 193 -5.58 -34.21 1.16
CA PRO A 193 -5.27 -35.56 0.73
C PRO A 193 -5.22 -35.59 -0.81
N PRO A 194 -4.25 -36.33 -1.40
CA PRO A 194 -4.13 -36.40 -2.84
C PRO A 194 -5.48 -36.77 -3.46
N PRO A 195 -5.87 -36.16 -4.59
CA PRO A 195 -7.14 -36.46 -5.24
C PRO A 195 -7.23 -37.98 -5.41
N ALA A 196 -8.31 -38.56 -4.88
CA ALA A 196 -8.65 -39.94 -5.14
C ALA A 196 -8.65 -40.10 -6.66
N ALA A 197 -7.81 -41.03 -7.15
CA ALA A 197 -7.74 -41.35 -8.55
C ALA A 197 -9.15 -41.62 -9.08
N GLU A 198 -9.56 -40.80 -10.04
CA GLU A 198 -10.79 -40.91 -10.79
C GLU A 198 -10.85 -42.32 -11.40
N ALA A 199 -11.76 -43.15 -10.88
CA ALA A 199 -12.04 -44.43 -11.48
C ALA A 199 -12.66 -44.20 -12.87
N ALA A 200 -12.05 -44.82 -13.88
CA ALA A 200 -12.47 -44.77 -15.28
C ALA A 200 -13.95 -45.15 -15.48
N PRO A 201 -14.61 -44.63 -16.52
CA PRO A 201 -16.03 -44.88 -16.79
C PRO A 201 -16.25 -46.30 -17.35
N ALA A 202 -17.34 -46.95 -16.91
CA ALA A 202 -17.87 -48.15 -17.54
C ALA A 202 -19.04 -47.79 -18.50
N PRO A 203 -19.29 -48.57 -19.56
CA PRO A 203 -20.11 -48.18 -20.71
C PRO A 203 -21.61 -48.54 -20.62
N ASP A 204 -22.43 -47.75 -21.34
CA ASP A 204 -23.81 -47.94 -21.86
C ASP A 204 -24.28 -49.41 -22.10
N ALA A 205 -25.54 -49.86 -22.00
CA ALA A 205 -26.92 -49.33 -22.15
C ALA A 205 -27.93 -50.46 -21.67
N PRO A 206 -29.29 -50.45 -21.86
CA PRO A 206 -30.18 -49.48 -22.53
C PRO A 206 -31.50 -49.12 -21.80
N ALA A 207 -32.20 -48.15 -22.43
CA ALA A 207 -33.42 -47.47 -22.04
C ALA A 207 -34.72 -48.32 -22.05
N ALA A 208 -35.72 -47.85 -21.29
CA ALA A 208 -37.14 -48.09 -21.58
C ALA A 208 -37.99 -46.85 -21.25
N ASP A 209 -38.76 -46.47 -22.27
CA ASP A 209 -39.86 -45.51 -22.45
C ASP A 209 -40.51 -44.72 -21.29
N THR A 210 -40.69 -43.43 -21.60
CA THR A 210 -41.64 -42.44 -21.05
C THR A 210 -43.11 -42.88 -21.13
N PRO A 211 -44.03 -42.28 -20.33
CA PRO A 211 -44.86 -41.20 -20.91
C PRO A 211 -45.25 -40.01 -20.00
N LYS A 212 -45.15 -38.81 -20.60
CA LYS A 212 -46.04 -37.61 -20.57
C LYS A 212 -46.20 -36.76 -19.28
N ASP A 213 -45.58 -35.59 -19.36
CA ASP A 213 -45.94 -34.26 -18.81
C ASP A 213 -47.42 -33.84 -19.02
N PRO A 214 -47.94 -32.71 -18.46
CA PRO A 214 -47.27 -31.65 -17.67
C PRO A 214 -48.04 -31.18 -16.40
N VAL A 215 -47.34 -30.63 -15.42
CA VAL A 215 -47.91 -29.54 -14.60
C VAL A 215 -46.87 -28.43 -14.43
N SER A 216 -47.12 -27.34 -15.14
CA SER A 216 -46.49 -26.05 -14.87
C SER A 216 -46.84 -25.59 -13.45
N VAL A 217 -45.83 -25.33 -12.63
CA VAL A 217 -45.96 -24.37 -11.52
C VAL A 217 -44.89 -23.31 -11.70
N LEU A 218 -45.39 -22.18 -12.20
CA LEU A 218 -44.77 -20.87 -12.24
C LEU A 218 -44.39 -20.46 -10.80
N LEU A 219 -43.11 -20.52 -10.43
CA LEU A 219 -42.65 -19.90 -9.18
C LEU A 219 -42.32 -18.44 -9.46
N ALA A 220 -43.17 -17.56 -8.93
CA ALA A 220 -43.01 -16.11 -8.97
C ALA A 220 -41.79 -15.64 -8.15
N PRO A 221 -41.12 -14.55 -8.54
CA PRO A 221 -40.05 -13.92 -7.77
C PRO A 221 -40.59 -13.19 -6.51
N PRO A 222 -39.78 -13.07 -5.43
CA PRO A 222 -40.18 -12.39 -4.20
C PRO A 222 -40.32 -10.87 -4.37
N ALA A 223 -41.32 -10.32 -3.69
CA ALA A 223 -41.69 -8.91 -3.68
C ALA A 223 -40.61 -7.99 -3.09
N ALA A 224 -40.46 -6.80 -3.68
CA ALA A 224 -39.64 -5.71 -3.17
C ALA A 224 -40.26 -5.05 -1.92
N PRO A 225 -39.45 -4.51 -0.99
CA PRO A 225 -39.95 -3.77 0.18
C PRO A 225 -40.49 -2.39 -0.20
N ALA A 226 -41.57 -1.98 0.47
CA ALA A 226 -42.25 -0.69 0.30
C ALA A 226 -41.42 0.51 0.82
N PRO A 227 -41.62 1.72 0.25
CA PRO A 227 -40.97 2.94 0.75
C PRO A 227 -41.59 3.43 2.08
N PRO A 228 -40.83 4.17 2.91
CA PRO A 228 -41.35 4.75 4.15
C PRO A 228 -42.31 5.91 3.86
N SER A 229 -43.36 6.02 4.69
CA SER A 229 -44.31 7.14 4.66
C SER A 229 -43.73 8.41 5.29
N PRO A 230 -44.13 9.60 4.82
CA PRO A 230 -43.65 10.87 5.36
C PRO A 230 -44.32 11.20 6.71
N ASN A 231 -43.53 11.73 7.64
CA ASN A 231 -43.95 12.57 8.76
C ASN A 231 -43.15 13.87 8.70
#